data_AF-A0A522SVB9-F1
#
_entry.id   AF-A0A522SVB9-F1
#
_cell.length_a   1.000
_cell.length_b   1.000
_cell.length_c   1.000
_cell.angle_alpha   90.00
_cell.angle_beta   90.00
_cell.angle_gamma   90.00
#
_symmetry.space_group_name_H-M   'P 1'
#
loop_
_entity.id
_entity.type
_entity.pdbx_description
1 polymer ?
#
loop_
_entity_poly.entity_id
_entity_poly.type
_entity_poly.pdbx_seq_one_letter_code
_entity_poly.pdbx_strand_id
1 'polypeptide(L)'
;RDFLLKMMEGTTTGANKIKGLLPSGTLVAHKSGLSDRNKKGIRAADNDAGIVTLPDGTHFAITIFVAQSSENDETNARITAEISKAAWDHFNARR
;
A
#
# COMPACT_ATOMS: atom_id res chain seq x y z
N ARG A 1 9.53 1.05 -20.47
CA ARG A 1 9.72 1.38 -19.04
C ARG A 1 8.58 2.25 -18.54
N ASP A 2 8.32 3.38 -19.20
CA ASP A 2 7.36 4.39 -18.74
C ASP A 2 5.90 3.91 -18.73
N PHE A 3 5.53 3.03 -19.67
CA PHE A 3 4.18 2.47 -19.73
C PHE A 3 3.78 1.72 -18.45
N LEU A 4 4.64 0.84 -17.93
CA LEU A 4 4.31 0.04 -16.75
C LEU A 4 4.16 0.92 -15.50
N LEU A 5 5.10 1.84 -15.28
CA LEU A 5 5.02 2.76 -14.14
C LEU A 5 3.76 3.62 -14.20
N LYS A 6 3.44 4.16 -15.38
CA LYS A 6 2.20 4.94 -15.58
C LYS A 6 0.94 4.12 -15.29
N MET A 7 0.93 2.84 -15.69
CA MET A 7 -0.18 1.93 -15.36
C MET A 7 -0.29 1.67 -13.85
N MET A 8 0.83 1.47 -13.17
CA MET A 8 0.86 1.24 -11.72
C MET A 8 0.48 2.49 -10.91
N GLU A 9 0.87 3.68 -11.35
CA GLU A 9 0.45 4.97 -10.76
C GLU A 9 -1.06 5.22 -10.95
N GLY A 10 -1.59 4.78 -12.09
CA GLY A 10 -3.02 4.84 -12.43
C GLY A 10 -3.89 3.78 -11.75
N THR A 11 -3.34 2.92 -10.88
CA THR A 11 -4.11 1.90 -10.17
C THR A 11 -5.20 2.53 -9.29
N THR A 12 -6.43 2.06 -9.45
CA THR A 12 -7.61 2.53 -8.68
C THR A 12 -7.98 1.63 -7.51
N THR A 13 -7.62 0.34 -7.56
CA THR A 13 -7.85 -0.61 -6.47
C THR A 13 -6.94 -0.32 -5.27
N GLY A 14 -7.40 -0.59 -4.04
CA GLY A 14 -6.54 -0.46 -2.85
C GLY A 14 -6.20 0.99 -2.48
N ALA A 15 -7.05 1.95 -2.84
CA ALA A 15 -6.83 3.38 -2.55
C ALA A 15 -6.64 3.69 -1.05
N ASN A 16 -7.15 2.82 -0.17
CA ASN A 16 -7.04 2.90 1.29
C ASN A 16 -5.86 2.08 1.88
N LYS A 17 -4.97 1.53 1.05
CA LYS A 17 -3.80 0.74 1.47
C LYS A 17 -2.54 1.61 1.54
N ILE A 18 -1.51 1.38 0.71
CA ILE A 18 -0.24 2.16 0.76
C ILE A 18 -0.52 3.67 0.71
N LYS A 19 -1.49 4.09 -0.10
CA LYS A 19 -1.88 5.50 -0.27
C LYS A 19 -2.71 6.08 0.87
N GLY A 20 -3.31 5.23 1.71
CA GLY A 20 -4.47 5.59 2.54
C GLY A 20 -4.21 6.66 3.61
N LEU A 21 -2.96 6.80 4.06
CA LEU A 21 -2.56 7.79 5.08
C LEU A 21 -1.42 8.72 4.62
N LEU A 22 -1.00 8.61 3.36
CA LEU A 22 0.04 9.49 2.82
C LEU A 22 -0.56 10.86 2.46
N PRO A 23 0.25 11.94 2.43
CA PRO A 23 -0.21 13.24 1.97
C PRO A 23 -0.88 13.15 0.58
N SER A 24 -1.96 13.90 0.38
CA SER A 24 -2.64 13.97 -0.91
C SER A 24 -1.66 14.39 -2.01
N GLY A 25 -1.74 13.74 -3.17
CA GLY A 25 -0.83 13.96 -4.28
C GLY A 25 0.49 13.18 -4.22
N THR A 26 0.76 12.43 -3.15
CA THR A 26 1.91 11.50 -3.12
C THR A 26 1.81 10.49 -4.27
N LEU A 27 2.82 10.45 -5.13
CA LEU A 27 2.86 9.50 -6.25
C LEU A 27 3.20 8.11 -5.73
N VAL A 28 2.34 7.15 -6.06
CA VAL A 28 2.48 5.75 -5.65
C VAL A 28 2.19 4.87 -6.86
N ALA A 29 3.23 4.23 -7.37
CA ALA A 29 3.11 3.19 -8.39
C ALA A 29 2.93 1.84 -7.68
N HIS A 30 1.72 1.29 -7.63
CA HIS A 30 1.44 0.08 -6.84
C HIS A 30 0.55 -0.94 -7.53
N LYS A 31 0.51 -2.14 -6.93
CA LYS A 31 -0.40 -3.23 -7.27
C LYS A 31 -0.93 -3.90 -6.00
N SER A 32 -2.25 -3.87 -5.87
CA SER A 32 -2.96 -4.55 -4.79
C SER A 32 -3.20 -6.04 -5.07
N GLY A 33 -3.37 -6.82 -3.99
CA GLY A 33 -3.87 -8.19 -4.03
C GLY A 33 -4.86 -8.43 -2.88
N LEU A 34 -5.90 -9.21 -3.13
CA LEU A 34 -6.93 -9.53 -2.14
C LEU A 34 -7.46 -10.94 -2.43
N SER A 35 -7.37 -11.85 -1.46
CA SER A 35 -8.01 -13.17 -1.55
C SER A 35 -9.46 -13.08 -1.10
N ASP A 36 -10.25 -14.13 -1.32
CA ASP A 36 -11.52 -14.32 -0.59
C ASP A 36 -11.28 -14.66 0.90
N ARG A 37 -12.38 -14.73 1.66
CA ARG A 37 -12.39 -15.30 3.02
C ARG A 37 -12.83 -16.76 2.98
N ASN A 38 -12.23 -17.60 3.81
CA ASN A 38 -12.68 -18.98 3.98
C ASN A 38 -13.96 -19.06 4.86
N LYS A 39 -14.50 -20.27 5.04
CA LYS A 39 -15.72 -20.50 5.86
C LYS A 39 -15.60 -20.07 7.33
N LYS A 40 -14.39 -19.84 7.83
CA LYS A 40 -14.12 -19.34 9.20
C LYS A 40 -13.94 -17.82 9.24
N GLY A 41 -14.19 -17.12 8.14
CA GLY A 41 -14.02 -15.67 8.02
C GLY A 41 -12.57 -15.21 7.83
N ILE A 42 -11.61 -16.13 7.67
CA ILE A 42 -10.19 -15.77 7.55
C ILE A 42 -9.84 -15.33 6.13
N ARG A 43 -9.24 -14.15 6.00
CA ARG A 43 -8.67 -13.59 4.77
C ARG A 43 -7.26 -14.16 4.60
N ALA A 44 -7.03 -14.95 3.55
CA ALA A 44 -5.73 -15.55 3.32
C ALA A 44 -4.67 -14.50 2.96
N ALA A 45 -5.04 -13.47 2.19
CA ALA A 45 -4.16 -12.39 1.78
C ALA A 45 -4.92 -11.07 1.56
N ASP A 46 -4.38 -10.00 2.12
CA ASP A 46 -4.75 -8.61 1.84
C ASP A 46 -3.45 -7.80 1.70
N ASN A 47 -3.02 -7.60 0.45
CA ASN A 47 -1.65 -7.20 0.11
C ASN A 47 -1.62 -5.89 -0.67
N ASP A 48 -0.48 -5.23 -0.61
CA ASP A 48 -0.13 -4.15 -1.53
C ASP A 48 1.39 -4.05 -1.69
N ALA A 49 1.85 -3.80 -2.91
CA ALA A 49 3.26 -3.63 -3.24
C ALA A 49 3.45 -2.45 -4.17
N GLY A 50 4.44 -1.61 -3.93
CA GLY A 50 4.65 -0.43 -4.78
C GLY A 50 5.92 0.36 -4.52
N ILE A 51 6.07 1.41 -5.31
CA ILE A 51 7.13 2.41 -5.23
C ILE A 51 6.47 3.74 -4.86
N VAL A 52 6.94 4.36 -3.78
CA VAL A 52 6.44 5.64 -3.27
C VAL A 52 7.47 6.73 -3.55
N THR A 53 7.03 7.84 -4.12
CA THR A 53 7.88 9.02 -4.37
C THR A 53 7.75 10.01 -3.21
N LEU A 54 8.89 10.38 -2.62
CA LEU A 54 9.01 11.37 -1.56
C LEU A 54 9.01 12.80 -2.13
N PRO A 55 8.79 13.85 -1.31
CA PRO A 55 8.69 15.23 -1.77
C PRO A 55 9.93 15.78 -2.52
N ASP A 56 11.12 15.22 -2.30
CA ASP A 56 12.35 15.61 -3.03
C ASP A 56 12.58 14.83 -4.33
N GLY A 57 11.64 13.95 -4.71
CA GLY A 57 11.75 13.09 -5.88
C GLY A 57 12.53 11.79 -5.67
N THR A 58 13.06 11.52 -4.48
CA THR A 58 13.60 10.18 -4.17
C THR A 58 12.47 9.17 -3.98
N HIS A 59 12.80 7.88 -4.05
CA HIS A 59 11.81 6.81 -4.00
C HIS A 59 12.18 5.74 -2.98
N PHE A 60 11.17 5.09 -2.41
CA PHE A 60 11.34 3.82 -1.71
C PHE A 60 10.36 2.77 -2.24
N ALA A 61 10.80 1.51 -2.26
CA ALA A 61 9.93 0.38 -2.56
C ALA A 61 9.41 -0.22 -1.25
N ILE A 62 8.14 -0.63 -1.23
CA ILE A 62 7.50 -1.25 -0.08
C ILE A 62 6.58 -2.38 -0.52
N THR A 63 6.50 -3.44 0.27
CA THR A 63 5.58 -4.56 0.07
C THR A 63 5.04 -4.99 1.42
N ILE A 64 3.71 -5.06 1.55
CA ILE A 64 3.02 -5.38 2.79
C ILE A 64 2.06 -6.53 2.51
N PHE A 65 2.18 -7.59 3.31
CA PHE A 65 1.34 -8.77 3.26
C PHE A 65 0.58 -8.91 4.58
N VAL A 66 -0.73 -8.65 4.58
CA VAL A 66 -1.59 -9.01 5.71
C VAL A 66 -2.16 -10.39 5.44
N ALA A 67 -1.61 -11.41 6.09
CA ALA A 67 -1.89 -12.81 5.82
C ALA A 67 -2.66 -13.48 6.95
N GLN A 68 -3.51 -14.45 6.60
CA GLN A 68 -4.32 -15.25 7.55
C GLN A 68 -5.07 -14.40 8.59
N SER A 69 -5.64 -13.28 8.14
CA SER A 69 -6.26 -12.30 9.02
C SER A 69 -7.71 -12.65 9.35
N SER A 70 -8.05 -12.59 10.65
CA SER A 70 -9.42 -12.63 11.15
C SER A 70 -10.10 -11.24 11.15
N GLU A 71 -9.35 -10.18 10.90
CA GLU A 71 -9.85 -8.81 10.88
C GLU A 71 -10.74 -8.54 9.66
N ASN A 72 -11.57 -7.49 9.72
CA ASN A 72 -12.36 -7.02 8.57
C ASN A 72 -11.49 -6.31 7.51
N ASP A 73 -12.08 -5.95 6.37
CA ASP A 73 -11.34 -5.38 5.23
C ASP A 73 -10.82 -3.96 5.50
N GLU A 74 -11.56 -3.17 6.27
CA GLU A 74 -11.15 -1.81 6.64
C GLU A 74 -9.92 -1.86 7.55
N THR A 75 -9.93 -2.72 8.57
CA THR A 75 -8.80 -2.92 9.48
C THR A 75 -7.56 -3.45 8.74
N ASN A 76 -7.71 -4.42 7.84
CA ASN A 76 -6.57 -4.93 7.04
C ASN A 76 -5.95 -3.83 6.15
N ALA A 77 -6.77 -3.02 5.50
CA ALA A 77 -6.28 -1.90 4.70
C ALA A 77 -5.62 -0.83 5.59
N ARG A 78 -6.18 -0.55 6.77
CA ARG A 78 -5.61 0.39 7.76
C ARG A 78 -4.23 -0.05 8.21
N ILE A 79 -4.02 -1.33 8.52
CA ILE A 79 -2.71 -1.89 8.86
C ILE A 79 -1.69 -1.54 7.76
N THR A 80 -2.06 -1.75 6.50
CA THR A 80 -1.19 -1.42 5.36
C THR A 80 -0.91 0.09 5.27
N ALA A 81 -1.91 0.92 5.47
CA ALA A 81 -1.78 2.37 5.43
C ALA A 81 -0.87 2.91 6.55
N GLU A 82 -0.99 2.39 7.76
CA GLU A 82 -0.18 2.81 8.92
C GLU A 82 1.28 2.40 8.76
N ILE A 83 1.56 1.17 8.29
CA ILE A 83 2.93 0.73 7.98
C ILE A 83 3.54 1.60 6.89
N SER A 84 2.79 1.88 5.81
CA SER A 84 3.23 2.76 4.73
C SER A 84 3.54 4.17 5.23
N LYS A 85 2.68 4.72 6.09
CA LYS A 85 2.87 6.05 6.69
C LYS A 85 4.11 6.10 7.58
N ALA A 86 4.33 5.08 8.42
CA ALA A 86 5.51 5.00 9.26
C ALA A 86 6.81 4.96 8.43
N ALA A 87 6.82 4.19 7.34
CA ALA A 87 7.95 4.16 6.41
C ALA A 87 8.16 5.53 5.74
N TRP A 88 7.09 6.16 5.25
CA TRP A 88 7.15 7.49 4.64
C TRP A 88 7.69 8.54 5.62
N ASP A 89 7.20 8.57 6.86
CA ASP A 89 7.67 9.50 7.90
C ASP A 89 9.15 9.32 8.18
N HIS A 90 9.60 8.08 8.32
CA HIS A 90 10.98 7.74 8.60
C HIS A 90 11.94 8.16 7.47
N PHE A 91 11.60 7.83 6.21
CA PHE A 91 12.44 8.19 5.07
C PHE A 91 12.38 9.68 4.72
N ASN A 92 11.29 10.37 5.09
CA ASN A 92 11.18 11.82 4.93
C ASN A 92 11.90 12.61 6.04
N ALA A 93 11.95 12.07 7.27
CA ALA A 93 12.58 12.73 8.42
C ALA A 93 14.10 12.53 8.53
N ARG A 94 14.68 11.51 7.88
CA ARG A 94 16.14 11.26 7.86
C ARG A 94 16.92 12.18 6.92
N ARG A 95 16.54 13.46 6.89
CA ARG A 95 17.18 14.50 6.10
C ARG A 95 17.64 15.63 6.99
#